data_AF-A0A7W1PAP0-F1
#
_entry.id   AF-A0A7W1PAP0-F1
#
_cell.length_a   1.000
_cell.length_b   1.000
_cell.length_c   1.000
_cell.angle_alpha   90.00
_cell.angle_beta   90.00
_cell.angle_gamma   90.00
#
_symmetry.space_group_name_H-M   'P 1'
#
loop_
_entity.id
_entity.type
_entity.pdbx_description
1 polymer ?
#
loop_
_entity_poly.entity_id
_entity_poly.type
_entity_poly.pdbx_seq_one_letter_code
_entity_poly.pdbx_strand_id
1 'polypeptide(L)' 'MPKRTAMTPATLAKIEADRTLLIRRLRELIDALDSRVPHLEREGEVSIADDAGALRAKALERIAQLEEERRE' A
#
# COMPACT_ATOMS: atom_id res chain seq x y z
N MET A 1 21.17 -30.32 -6.88
CA MET A 1 20.36 -29.40 -7.71
C MET A 1 18.94 -29.39 -7.16
N PRO A 2 18.51 -28.44 -6.31
CA PRO A 2 17.12 -28.44 -5.87
C PRO A 2 16.24 -28.07 -7.07
N LYS A 3 15.18 -28.85 -7.27
CA LYS A 3 14.23 -28.66 -8.37
C LYS A 3 13.53 -27.30 -8.19
N ARG A 4 13.53 -26.46 -9.22
CA ARG A 4 12.62 -25.33 -9.35
C ARG A 4 11.20 -25.89 -9.34
N THR A 5 10.55 -25.93 -8.18
CA THR A 5 9.14 -26.30 -8.08
C THR A 5 8.34 -25.20 -8.78
N ALA A 6 7.76 -25.51 -9.94
CA ALA A 6 6.85 -24.60 -10.62
C ALA A 6 5.66 -24.32 -9.69
N MET A 7 5.34 -23.03 -9.47
CA MET A 7 4.15 -22.65 -8.72
C MET A 7 2.91 -23.14 -9.44
N THR A 8 1.97 -23.70 -8.67
CA THR A 8 0.71 -24.18 -9.24
C THR A 8 -0.16 -23.00 -9.70
N PRO A 9 -1.08 -23.21 -10.67
CA PRO A 9 -2.03 -22.16 -11.09
C PRO A 9 -2.84 -21.59 -9.92
N ALA A 10 -3.18 -22.41 -8.92
CA ALA A 10 -3.90 -21.97 -7.73
C ALA A 10 -3.05 -21.02 -6.85
N THR A 11 -1.74 -21.25 -6.79
CA THR A 11 -0.81 -20.37 -6.06
C THR A 11 -0.69 -19.01 -6.72
N LEU A 12 -0.62 -18.95 -8.06
CA LEU A 12 -0.58 -17.71 -8.82
C LEU A 12 -1.87 -16.89 -8.64
N ALA A 13 -3.02 -17.54 -8.74
CA ALA A 13 -4.32 -16.89 -8.53
C ALA A 13 -4.47 -16.30 -7.11
N LYS A 14 -3.96 -17.01 -6.09
CA LYS A 14 -3.95 -16.50 -4.72
C LYS A 14 -3.09 -15.25 -4.58
N ILE A 15 -1.89 -15.24 -5.16
CA ILE A 15 -0.98 -14.08 -5.11
C ILE A 15 -1.62 -12.85 -5.77
N GLU A 16 -2.31 -13.03 -6.91
CA GLU A 16 -3.01 -11.93 -7.55
C GLU A 16 -4.17 -11.38 -6.71
N ALA A 17 -4.92 -12.27 -6.05
CA ALA A 17 -6.00 -11.88 -5.14
C ALA A 17 -5.47 -11.12 -3.91
N ASP A 18 -4.39 -11.62 -3.29
CA ASP A 18 -3.73 -10.98 -2.14
C ASP A 18 -3.19 -9.59 -2.52
N ARG A 19 -2.59 -9.46 -3.71
CA ARG A 19 -2.12 -8.19 -4.26
C ARG A 19 -3.27 -7.19 -4.48
N THR A 20 -4.37 -7.65 -5.07
CA THR A 20 -5.56 -6.81 -5.30
C THR A 20 -6.13 -6.29 -3.98
N LEU A 21 -6.20 -7.17 -2.98
CA LEU A 21 -6.63 -6.80 -1.63
C LEU A 21 -5.69 -5.77 -1.01
N LEU A 22 -4.37 -5.95 -1.14
CA LEU A 22 -3.38 -5.02 -0.61
C LEU A 22 -3.49 -3.64 -1.24
N ILE A 23 -3.64 -3.54 -2.56
CA ILE A 23 -3.85 -2.25 -3.25
C ILE A 23 -5.11 -1.56 -2.70
N ARG A 24 -6.21 -2.30 -2.51
CA ARG A 24 -7.45 -1.75 -1.95
C ARG A 24 -7.23 -1.20 -0.53
N ARG A 25 -6.52 -1.93 0.34
CA ARG A 25 -6.21 -1.47 1.71
C ARG A 25 -5.32 -0.23 1.74
N LEU A 26 -4.35 -0.14 0.83
CA LEU A 26 -3.50 1.04 0.71
C LEU A 26 -4.29 2.28 0.25
N ARG A 27 -5.27 2.10 -0.65
CA ARG A 27 -6.19 3.19 -1.04
C ARG A 27 -7.07 3.64 0.13
N GLU A 28 -7.65 2.71 0.88
CA GLU A 28 -8.43 3.02 2.09
C GLU A 28 -7.59 3.78 3.13
N LEU A 29 -6.32 3.40 3.31
CA LEU A 29 -5.39 4.11 4.18
C LEU A 29 -5.16 5.54 3.69
N ILE A 30 -4.92 5.75 2.39
CA ILE A 30 -4.73 7.08 1.82
C ILE A 30 -5.99 7.92 2.01
N ASP A 31 -7.17 7.39 1.74
CA ASP A 31 -8.44 8.10 1.92
C ASP A 31 -8.63 8.54 3.39
N ALA A 32 -8.28 7.68 4.34
CA ALA A 32 -8.32 8.01 5.76
C ALA A 32 -7.34 9.16 6.10
N LEU A 33 -6.12 9.13 5.56
CA LEU A 33 -5.11 10.18 5.75
C LEU A 33 -5.54 11.51 5.10
N ASP A 34 -6.11 11.46 3.89
CA ASP A 34 -6.54 12.63 3.12
C ASP A 34 -7.81 13.27 3.72
N SER A 35 -8.66 12.48 4.40
CA SER A 35 -9.84 13.00 5.10
C SER A 35 -9.52 13.70 6.43
N ARG A 36 -8.30 13.53 6.96
CA ARG A 36 -7.90 14.14 8.22
C ARG A 36 -7.72 15.64 8.04
N VAL A 37 -8.24 16.41 8.99
CA VAL A 37 -8.03 17.85 9.11
C VAL A 37 -7.17 18.12 10.35
N PRO A 38 -5.86 18.39 10.21
CA PRO A 38 -4.98 18.67 11.33
C PRO A 38 -5.32 19.99 12.02
N HIS A 39 -5.26 20.00 13.35
CA HIS A 39 -5.38 21.20 14.18
C HIS A 39 -3.99 21.75 14.50
N LEU A 40 -3.35 22.43 13.54
CA LEU A 40 -1.94 22.81 13.59
C LEU A 40 -1.55 23.69 14.79
N GLU A 41 -2.53 24.30 15.46
CA GLU A 41 -2.35 25.07 16.69
C GLU A 41 -2.05 24.21 17.92
N ARG A 42 -2.34 22.91 17.88
CA ARG A 42 -2.13 22.01 19.01
C ARG A 42 -0.73 21.39 18.96
N GLU A 43 -0.14 21.23 20.13
CA GLU A 43 1.15 20.56 20.26
C GLU A 43 1.10 19.16 19.66
N GLY A 44 2.10 18.83 18.84
CA GLY A 44 2.24 17.52 18.18
C GLY A 44 1.44 17.33 16.88
N GLU A 45 0.42 18.14 16.59
CA GLU A 45 -0.41 17.96 15.38
C GLU A 45 0.37 18.18 14.09
N VAL A 46 1.37 19.07 14.10
CA VAL A 46 2.29 19.30 12.97
C VAL A 46 3.08 18.03 12.65
N SER A 47 3.70 17.40 13.65
CA SER A 47 4.45 16.15 13.46
C SER A 47 3.55 15.03 12.92
N ILE A 48 2.32 14.91 13.42
CA ILE A 48 1.36 13.91 12.94
C ILE A 48 0.95 14.20 11.49
N ALA A 49 0.81 15.48 11.10
CA ALA A 49 0.54 15.86 9.71
C ALA A 49 1.70 15.50 8.78
N ASP A 50 2.93 15.74 9.20
CA ASP A 50 4.13 15.36 8.44
C ASP A 50 4.25 13.84 8.30
N ASP A 51 4.07 13.10 9.39
CA ASP A 51 4.09 11.63 9.40
C ASP A 51 2.98 11.04 8.51
N ALA A 52 1.78 11.63 8.54
CA ALA A 52 0.67 11.26 7.66
C ALA A 52 1.02 11.48 6.18
N GLY A 53 1.64 12.63 5.85
CA GLY A 53 2.11 12.93 4.50
C GLY A 53 3.18 11.94 4.02
N ALA A 54 4.14 11.60 4.89
CA ALA A 54 5.17 10.62 4.59
C ALA A 54 4.59 9.21 4.38
N LEU A 55 3.63 8.79 5.20
CA LEU A 55 2.95 7.50 5.07
C LEU A 55 2.14 7.42 3.77
N ARG A 56 1.42 8.49 3.42
CA ARG A 56 0.69 8.61 2.16
C ARG A 56 1.60 8.43 0.94
N ALA A 57 2.76 9.11 0.93
CA ALA A 57 3.72 8.99 -0.16
C ALA A 57 4.23 7.55 -0.33
N LYS A 58 4.57 6.87 0.78
CA LYS A 58 5.00 5.46 0.77
C LYS A 58 3.89 4.52 0.27
N ALA A 59 2.64 4.77 0.67
CA ALA A 59 1.50 3.97 0.21
C ALA A 59 1.28 4.11 -1.30
N LEU A 60 1.38 5.32 -1.85
CA LEU A 60 1.31 5.57 -3.29
C LEU A 60 2.43 4.86 -4.06
N GLU A 61 3.67 4.96 -3.58
CA GLU A 61 4.81 4.26 -4.18
C GLU A 61 4.57 2.74 -4.21
N ARG A 62 4.07 2.18 -3.10
CA ARG A 62 3.81 0.73 -3.04
C ARG A 62 2.69 0.31 -3.98
N ILE A 63 1.64 1.12 -4.14
CA ILE A 63 0.59 0.85 -5.14
C ILE A 63 1.20 0.82 -6.54
N ALA A 64 2.02 1.80 -6.91
CA ALA A 64 2.65 1.87 -8.23
C ALA A 64 3.51 0.63 -8.50
N GLN A 65 4.30 0.17 -7.52
CA GLN A 65 5.08 -1.06 -7.62
C GLN A 65 4.19 -2.29 -7.85
N LEU A 66 3.13 -2.45 -7.05
CA LEU A 66 2.20 -3.58 -7.17
C LEU A 66 1.45 -3.58 -8.51
N GLU A 67 1.17 -2.40 -9.07
CA GLU A 67 0.56 -2.25 -10.40
C GLU A 67 1.54 -2.58 -11.54
N GLU A 68 2.83 -2.28 -11.37
CA GLU A 68 3.88 -2.70 -12.31
C GLU A 68 4.08 -4.22 -12.29
N GLU A 69 4.19 -4.82 -11.09
CA GLU A 69 4.27 -6.28 -10.90
C GLU A 69 3.07 -7.05 -11.49
N ARG A 70 1.98 -6.37 -11.86
CA ARG A 70 0.82 -6.96 -12.54
C ARG A 70 0.92 -6.90 -14.06
N ARG A 71 1.69 -5.95 -14.61
CA ARG A 71 1.89 -5.79 -16.06
C ARG A 71 2.95 -6.72 -16.63
N GLU A 72 3.93 -7.08 -15.81
CA GLU A 72 5.01 -8.05 -16.10
C GLU A 72 4.53 -9.51 -15.97
#